data_AF-A0A2P8W1J7-F1
#
_entry.id   AF-A0A2P8W1J7-F1
#
_cell.length_a   1.000
_cell.length_b   1.000
_cell.length_c   1.000
_cell.angle_alpha   90.00
_cell.angle_beta   90.00
_cell.angle_gamma   90.00
#
_symmetry.space_group_name_H-M   'P 1'
#
loop_
_entity.id
_entity.type
_entity.pdbx_description
1 polymer ?
#
loop_
_entity_poly.entity_id
_entity_poly.type
_entity_poly.pdbx_seq_one_letter_code
_entity_poly.pdbx_strand_id
1 'polypeptide(L)'
;MRLITNFKEWLSSRLRAIALVGLVGVMSWLMLASQPAYAAEARRASAPTVDKTMTEEPRDQAYDEALEVIDNPNGVQKTYEENLKQYRQENPDQGGVVEGAKELVEKITPNRK
;
A
#
# COMPACT_ATOMS: atom_id res chain seq x y z
N MET A 1 -15.23 52.00 -9.32
CA MET A 1 -14.29 51.14 -8.55
C MET A 1 -14.72 49.68 -8.40
N ARG A 2 -16.02 49.35 -8.29
CA ARG A 2 -16.51 47.96 -8.09
C ARG A 2 -16.34 47.00 -9.29
N LEU A 3 -16.30 47.50 -10.53
CA LEU A 3 -16.12 46.66 -11.72
C LEU A 3 -14.70 46.06 -11.82
N ILE A 4 -13.69 46.82 -11.39
CA ILE A 4 -12.28 46.40 -11.44
C ILE A 4 -11.99 45.32 -10.39
N THR A 5 -12.61 45.40 -9.22
CA THR A 5 -12.50 44.37 -8.17
C THR A 5 -13.15 43.06 -8.59
N ASN A 6 -14.35 43.11 -9.18
CA ASN A 6 -15.05 41.91 -9.64
C ASN A 6 -14.28 41.22 -10.79
N PHE A 7 -13.68 41.99 -11.69
CA PHE A 7 -12.84 41.45 -12.76
C PHE A 7 -11.56 40.81 -12.23
N LYS A 8 -10.94 41.41 -11.20
CA LYS A 8 -9.73 40.89 -10.55
C LYS A 8 -10.00 39.59 -9.78
N GLU A 9 -11.12 39.49 -9.07
CA GLU A 9 -11.53 38.28 -8.38
C GLU A 9 -11.87 37.15 -9.36
N TRP A 10 -12.58 37.46 -10.44
CA TRP A 10 -12.86 36.50 -11.50
C TRP A 10 -11.58 36.00 -12.16
N LEU A 11 -10.66 36.89 -12.51
CA LEU A 11 -9.39 36.52 -13.15
C LEU A 11 -8.48 35.70 -12.21
N SER A 12 -8.37 36.08 -10.94
CA SER A 12 -7.55 35.34 -9.96
C SER A 12 -8.10 33.95 -9.65
N SER A 13 -9.43 33.79 -9.60
CA SER A 13 -10.08 32.49 -9.40
C SER A 13 -9.79 31.54 -10.58
N ARG A 14 -9.87 32.05 -11.82
CA ARG A 14 -9.56 31.27 -13.04
C ARG A 14 -8.08 30.92 -13.14
N LEU A 15 -7.18 31.85 -12.81
CA LEU A 15 -5.73 31.59 -12.80
C LEU A 15 -5.35 30.50 -11.79
N ARG A 16 -5.96 30.49 -10.59
CA ARG A 16 -5.74 29.42 -9.60
C ARG A 16 -6.21 28.06 -10.11
N ALA A 17 -7.38 28.01 -10.75
CA ALA A 17 -7.89 26.77 -11.34
C ALA A 17 -6.97 26.26 -12.46
N ILE A 18 -6.52 27.14 -13.36
CA ILE A 18 -5.58 26.79 -14.43
C ILE A 18 -4.23 26.31 -13.85
N ALA A 19 -3.73 26.97 -12.80
CA ALA A 19 -2.49 26.56 -12.13
C ALA A 19 -2.61 25.17 -11.49
N LEU A 20 -3.74 24.85 -10.86
CA LEU A 20 -3.99 23.52 -10.28
C LEU A 20 -4.05 22.44 -11.36
N VAL A 21 -4.79 22.68 -12.44
CA VAL A 21 -4.89 21.72 -13.57
C VAL A 21 -3.52 21.55 -14.24
N GLY A 22 -2.76 22.64 -14.42
CA GLY A 22 -1.40 22.59 -14.94
C GLY A 22 -0.47 21.80 -14.04
N LEU A 23 -0.53 21.99 -12.72
CA LEU A 23 0.27 21.25 -11.75
C LEU A 23 -0.03 19.74 -11.79
N VAL A 24 -1.30 19.36 -11.86
CA VAL A 24 -1.71 17.95 -12.00
C VAL A 24 -1.20 17.36 -13.32
N GLY A 25 -1.26 18.12 -14.40
CA GLY A 25 -0.70 17.72 -15.70
C GLY A 25 0.81 17.52 -15.66
N VAL A 26 1.56 18.45 -15.06
CA VAL A 26 3.02 18.36 -14.90
C VAL A 26 3.41 17.17 -14.01
N MET A 27 2.69 16.95 -12.90
CA MET A 27 2.93 15.79 -12.03
C MET A 27 2.66 14.47 -12.74
N SER A 28 1.62 14.42 -13.58
CA SER A 28 1.29 13.23 -14.39
C SER A 28 2.36 12.95 -15.44
N TRP A 29 2.93 13.99 -16.06
CA TRP A 29 4.06 13.85 -16.99
C TRP A 29 5.35 13.38 -16.29
N LEU A 30 5.61 13.89 -15.08
CA LEU A 30 6.77 13.50 -14.27
C LEU A 30 6.72 12.00 -13.89
N MET A 31 5.53 11.50 -13.56
CA MET A 31 5.31 10.08 -13.22
C MET A 31 5.49 9.13 -14.41
N LEU A 32 5.24 9.60 -15.64
CA LEU A 32 5.46 8.81 -16.85
C LEU A 32 6.95 8.79 -17.27
N ALA A 33 7.70 9.84 -16.93
CA ALA A 33 9.14 9.94 -17.19
C ALA A 33 9.99 9.20 -16.13
N SER A 34 9.44 8.94 -14.93
CA SER A 34 10.09 8.08 -13.95
C SER A 34 9.96 6.62 -14.37
N GLN A 35 10.99 6.11 -15.06
CA GLN A 35 11.10 4.69 -15.34
C GLN A 35 11.07 3.89 -14.03
N PRO A 36 10.26 2.82 -13.92
CA PRO A 36 10.23 1.94 -12.74
C PRO A 36 11.57 1.19 -12.50
N ALA A 37 12.52 1.32 -13.44
CA ALA A 37 13.83 0.68 -13.40
C ALA A 37 14.74 1.20 -12.27
N TYR A 38 14.59 2.44 -11.81
CA TYR A 38 15.43 2.96 -10.71
C TYR A 38 15.12 2.33 -9.34
N ALA A 39 13.88 1.89 -9.11
CA ALA A 39 13.53 1.10 -7.93
C ALA A 39 13.98 -0.38 -8.07
N ALA A 40 14.20 -0.85 -9.30
CA ALA A 40 14.74 -2.19 -9.54
C ALA A 40 16.24 -2.26 -9.26
N GLU A 41 17.01 -1.19 -9.54
CA GLU A 41 18.46 -1.15 -9.29
C GLU A 41 18.78 -1.26 -7.78
N ALA A 42 18.03 -0.56 -6.93
CA ALA A 42 18.17 -0.65 -5.47
C ALA A 42 17.78 -2.04 -4.91
N ARG A 43 16.93 -2.78 -5.63
CA ARG A 43 16.50 -4.13 -5.24
C ARG A 43 17.42 -5.23 -5.78
N ARG A 44 18.21 -4.97 -6.83
CA ARG A 44 19.16 -5.94 -7.39
C ARG A 44 20.35 -6.25 -6.50
N ALA A 45 20.71 -5.34 -5.58
CA ALA A 45 21.81 -5.58 -4.66
C ALA A 45 21.49 -6.62 -3.56
N SER A 46 20.22 -6.98 -3.35
CA SER A 46 19.81 -7.86 -2.24
C SER A 46 18.59 -8.75 -2.49
N ALA A 47 17.93 -8.69 -3.66
CA ALA A 47 16.84 -9.62 -3.96
C ALA A 47 17.42 -10.98 -4.40
N PRO A 48 17.02 -12.10 -3.76
CA PRO A 48 17.30 -13.41 -4.31
C PRO A 48 16.66 -13.47 -5.71
N THR A 49 17.40 -14.00 -6.68
CA THR A 49 16.90 -14.28 -8.03
C THR A 49 15.59 -15.03 -7.90
N VAL A 50 14.47 -14.40 -8.25
CA VAL A 50 13.19 -15.09 -8.37
C VAL A 50 13.35 -16.04 -9.53
N ASP A 51 13.61 -17.30 -9.19
CA ASP A 51 13.75 -18.38 -10.15
C ASP A 51 12.39 -18.55 -10.81
N LYS A 52 12.29 -18.09 -12.07
CA LYS A 52 11.07 -18.20 -12.89
C LYS A 52 10.74 -19.65 -13.26
N THR A 53 11.56 -20.59 -12.81
CA THR A 53 11.42 -22.03 -12.96
C THR A 53 10.95 -22.71 -11.68
N MET A 54 10.05 -22.07 -10.91
CA MET A 54 9.22 -22.88 -10.02
C MET A 54 8.37 -23.80 -10.89
N THR A 55 8.75 -25.09 -10.89
CA THR A 55 8.03 -26.20 -11.50
C THR A 55 6.56 -26.17 -11.04
N GLU A 56 5.63 -26.72 -11.82
CA GLU A 56 4.20 -26.63 -11.49
C GLU A 56 3.85 -27.25 -10.12
N GLU A 57 4.55 -28.32 -9.72
CA GLU A 57 4.35 -29.02 -8.45
C GLU A 57 4.36 -28.13 -7.18
N PRO A 58 5.42 -27.34 -6.88
CA PRO A 58 5.44 -26.50 -5.67
C PRO A 58 4.37 -25.38 -5.69
N ARG A 59 3.90 -24.99 -6.87
CA ARG A 59 2.81 -24.00 -6.99
C ARG A 59 1.47 -24.65 -6.68
N ASP A 60 1.23 -25.85 -7.18
CA ASP A 60 -0.03 -26.56 -6.99
C ASP A 60 -0.20 -26.97 -5.51
N GLN A 61 0.88 -27.39 -4.84
CA GLN A 61 0.89 -27.62 -3.39
C GLN A 61 0.51 -26.39 -2.57
N ALA A 62 0.99 -25.21 -2.95
CA ALA A 62 0.63 -23.96 -2.26
C ALA A 62 -0.86 -23.60 -2.42
N TYR A 63 -1.47 -23.96 -3.55
CA TYR A 63 -2.91 -23.79 -3.74
C TYR A 63 -3.72 -24.78 -2.91
N ASP A 64 -3.28 -26.03 -2.83
CA ASP A 64 -3.93 -27.07 -2.03
C ASP A 64 -3.89 -26.74 -0.52
N GLU A 65 -2.73 -26.28 -0.01
CA GLU A 65 -2.62 -25.82 1.38
C GLU A 65 -3.52 -24.61 1.67
N ALA A 66 -3.66 -23.69 0.71
CA ALA A 66 -4.56 -22.55 0.85
C ALA A 66 -6.04 -22.98 0.92
N LEU A 67 -6.43 -24.02 0.16
CA LEU A 67 -7.77 -24.59 0.21
C LEU A 67 -8.06 -25.28 1.55
N GLU A 68 -7.10 -26.03 2.09
CA GLU A 68 -7.25 -26.67 3.42
C GLU A 68 -7.45 -25.65 4.55
N VAL A 69 -6.78 -24.49 4.47
CA VAL A 69 -6.93 -23.41 5.45
C VAL A 69 -8.30 -22.74 5.35
N ILE A 70 -8.90 -22.68 4.15
CA ILE A 70 -10.23 -22.11 3.91
C ILE A 70 -11.34 -23.06 4.39
N ASP A 71 -11.20 -24.36 4.14
CA ASP A 71 -12.19 -25.36 4.52
C ASP A 71 -12.22 -25.64 6.04
N ASN A 72 -11.15 -25.26 6.75
CA ASN A 72 -11.13 -25.32 8.19
C ASN A 72 -11.71 -24.02 8.80
N PRO A 73 -12.83 -24.07 9.55
CA PRO A 73 -13.52 -22.86 10.02
C PRO A 73 -12.67 -21.97 10.93
N ASN A 74 -11.59 -22.50 11.52
CA ASN A 74 -10.61 -21.76 12.31
C ASN A 74 -9.21 -21.73 11.65
N GLY A 75 -9.04 -22.23 10.43
CA GLY A 75 -7.75 -22.35 9.75
C GLY A 75 -7.08 -20.99 9.57
N VAL A 76 -7.81 -20.03 9.01
CA VAL A 76 -7.33 -18.66 8.82
C VAL A 76 -6.92 -18.00 10.14
N GLN A 77 -7.71 -18.21 11.20
CA GLN A 77 -7.44 -17.66 12.53
C GLN A 77 -6.16 -18.25 13.13
N LYS A 78 -5.98 -19.57 13.00
CA LYS A 78 -4.80 -20.28 13.49
C LYS A 78 -3.53 -19.87 12.73
N THR A 79 -3.59 -19.82 11.40
CA THR A 79 -2.48 -19.37 10.56
C THR A 79 -2.10 -17.92 10.86
N TYR A 80 -3.09 -17.05 11.12
CA TYR A 80 -2.83 -15.69 11.57
C TYR A 80 -2.06 -15.65 12.90
N GLU A 81 -2.48 -16.43 13.91
CA GLU A 81 -1.81 -16.47 15.21
C GLU A 81 -0.38 -17.03 15.13
N GLU A 82 -0.15 -18.05 14.31
CA GLU A 82 1.17 -18.63 14.09
C GLU A 82 2.11 -17.63 13.40
N ASN A 83 1.64 -16.98 12.33
CA ASN A 83 2.39 -15.94 11.62
C ASN A 83 2.70 -14.73 12.52
N LEU A 84 1.75 -14.34 13.39
CA LEU A 84 1.95 -13.24 14.33
C LEU A 84 3.03 -13.59 15.37
N LYS A 85 3.04 -14.83 15.87
CA LYS A 85 4.08 -15.30 16.80
C LYS A 85 5.45 -15.31 16.14
N GLN A 86 5.55 -15.83 14.92
CA GLN A 86 6.79 -15.88 14.16
C GLN A 86 7.31 -14.45 13.88
N TYR A 87 6.44 -13.55 13.43
CA TYR A 87 6.80 -12.16 13.18
C TYR A 87 7.36 -11.47 14.43
N ARG A 88 6.76 -11.69 15.61
CA ARG A 88 7.25 -11.14 16.88
C ARG A 88 8.58 -11.74 17.33
N GLN A 89 8.83 -13.01 17.04
CA GLN A 89 10.11 -13.65 17.32
C GLN A 89 11.22 -13.14 16.41
N GLU A 90 10.92 -12.91 15.13
CA GLU A 90 11.86 -12.40 14.14
C GLU A 90 12.10 -10.89 14.25
N ASN A 91 11.14 -10.15 14.82
CA ASN A 91 11.19 -8.70 14.95
C ASN A 91 10.93 -8.25 16.40
N PRO A 92 11.78 -8.64 17.36
CA PRO A 92 11.56 -8.34 18.79
C PRO A 92 11.55 -6.82 19.06
N ASP A 93 12.31 -6.04 18.28
CA ASP A 93 12.44 -4.60 18.45
C ASP A 93 11.30 -3.79 17.80
N GLN A 94 10.50 -4.42 16.93
CA GLN A 94 9.44 -3.76 16.14
C GLN A 94 8.02 -4.14 16.62
N GLY A 95 7.91 -4.84 17.74
CA GLY A 95 6.63 -5.33 18.29
C GLY A 95 5.55 -4.25 18.49
N GLY A 96 5.91 -2.96 18.51
CA GLY A 96 4.98 -1.85 18.65
C GLY A 96 4.17 -1.48 17.41
N VAL A 97 4.62 -1.81 16.19
CA VAL A 97 3.93 -1.37 14.95
C VAL A 97 2.62 -2.12 14.74
N VAL A 98 2.64 -3.44 14.94
CA VAL A 98 1.45 -4.29 14.79
C VAL A 98 0.44 -4.01 15.92
N GLU A 99 0.93 -3.84 17.15
CA GLU A 99 0.10 -3.45 18.29
C GLU A 99 -0.51 -2.05 18.10
N GLY A 100 0.26 -1.07 17.59
CA GLY A 100 -0.24 0.28 17.31
C GLY A 100 -1.27 0.32 16.19
N ALA A 101 -1.13 -0.53 15.17
CA ALA A 101 -2.14 -0.68 14.13
C ALA A 101 -3.44 -1.30 14.68
N LYS A 102 -3.32 -2.32 15.54
CA LYS A 102 -4.48 -2.94 16.22
C LYS A 102 -5.23 -1.93 17.09
N GLU A 103 -4.50 -1.16 17.87
CA GLU A 103 -5.06 -0.14 18.78
C GLU A 103 -5.74 1.00 18.00
N LEU A 104 -5.18 1.39 16.86
CA LEU A 104 -5.80 2.37 15.96
C LEU A 104 -7.10 1.81 15.39
N VAL A 105 -7.12 0.55 14.92
CA VAL A 105 -8.34 -0.09 14.39
C VAL A 105 -9.43 -0.21 15.44
N GLU A 106 -9.10 -0.60 16.67
CA GLU A 106 -10.04 -0.62 17.80
C GLU A 106 -10.62 0.77 18.09
N LYS A 107 -9.81 1.81 17.93
CA LYS A 107 -10.22 3.20 18.20
C LYS A 107 -11.14 3.79 17.13
N ILE A 108 -10.96 3.41 15.85
CA ILE A 108 -11.82 3.91 14.77
C ILE A 108 -13.05 3.01 14.55
N THR A 109 -13.02 1.76 15.03
CA THR A 109 -14.18 0.88 14.94
C THR A 109 -15.18 1.27 16.03
N PRO A 110 -16.37 1.80 15.67
CA PRO A 110 -17.38 2.11 16.66
C PRO A 110 -17.81 0.80 17.31
N ASN A 111 -17.66 0.69 18.63
CA ASN A 111 -18.23 -0.39 19.44
C ASN A 111 -19.75 -0.44 19.20
N ARG A 112 -20.18 -1.23 18.21
CA ARG A 112 -21.60 -1.58 18.06
C ARG A 112 -21.94 -2.56 19.17
N LYS A 113 -22.36 -2.00 20.30
CA LYS A 113 -23.29 -2.70 21.19
C LYS A 113 -24.65 -2.81 20.52
#